data_AF-A0A1V1V1J3-F1
#
_entry.id   AF-A0A1V1V1J3-F1
#
_cell.length_a   1.000
_cell.length_b   1.000
_cell.length_c   1.000
_cell.angle_alpha   90.00
_cell.angle_beta   90.00
_cell.angle_gamma   90.00
#
_symmetry.space_group_name_H-M   'P 1'
#
loop_
_entity.id
_entity.type
_entity.pdbx_description
1 polymer ?
#
loop_
_entity_poly.entity_id
_entity_poly.type
_entity_poly.pdbx_seq_one_letter_code
_entity_poly.pdbx_strand_id
1 'polypeptide(L)'
;MTLRPSLMVLALAVAASPALAQTASQTQPYVGPDAYRDQRPLPDPADREALLKARGEAYHRAGDDKQTEEELRATRALNDEIAARNALADKTEAEARLEYDAAVARRDIAVRQAEEQARAAAEATRAAQEQYDRDYAAWREQVRLCQSGVRSACGTPVGPAR
;
A
#
# COMPACT_ATOMS: atom_id res chain seq x y z
N MET A 1 51.08 -17.24 -13.58
CA MET A 1 51.80 -18.05 -12.59
C MET A 1 51.08 -17.86 -11.26
N THR A 2 50.21 -18.83 -10.91
CA THR A 2 50.45 -19.88 -9.88
C THR A 2 50.36 -19.31 -8.47
N LEU A 3 49.66 -19.86 -7.48
CA LEU A 3 48.70 -20.95 -7.30
C LEU A 3 48.26 -20.81 -5.81
N ARG A 4 47.03 -21.26 -5.49
CA ARG A 4 46.45 -21.56 -4.15
C ARG A 4 47.39 -22.48 -3.30
N PRO A 5 47.17 -22.86 -2.00
CA PRO A 5 45.89 -23.07 -1.29
C PRO A 5 45.85 -23.01 0.27
N SER A 6 44.66 -23.13 0.88
CA SER A 6 44.29 -24.07 1.98
C SER A 6 42.93 -23.65 2.54
N LEU A 7 41.84 -24.39 2.29
CA LEU A 7 41.42 -25.69 2.86
C LEU A 7 41.19 -25.64 4.38
N MET A 8 39.93 -25.47 4.78
CA MET A 8 39.34 -26.35 5.79
C MET A 8 37.99 -26.83 5.28
N VAL A 9 37.97 -28.13 4.96
CA VAL A 9 36.79 -28.94 4.75
C VAL A 9 36.32 -29.37 6.15
N LEU A 10 35.04 -29.15 6.47
CA LEU A 10 34.33 -30.06 7.37
C LEU A 10 33.09 -30.55 6.64
N ALA A 11 32.94 -31.86 6.68
CA ALA A 11 32.03 -32.64 5.86
C ALA A 11 30.83 -33.13 6.70
N LEU A 12 29.75 -33.46 5.98
CA LEU A 12 28.60 -34.30 6.36
C LEU A 12 27.60 -33.74 7.39
N ALA A 13 26.41 -33.41 6.90
CA ALA A 13 25.22 -34.22 7.20
C ALA A 13 24.20 -34.10 6.05
N VAL A 14 23.97 -35.23 5.38
CA VAL A 14 22.83 -35.45 4.49
C VAL A 14 21.57 -35.39 5.34
N ALA A 15 20.77 -34.34 5.17
CA ALA A 15 19.34 -34.41 5.43
C ALA A 15 18.66 -34.44 4.07
N ALA A 16 18.45 -35.66 3.57
CA ALA A 16 17.46 -35.92 2.55
C ALA A 16 16.13 -35.37 3.08
N SER A 17 15.76 -34.17 2.61
CA SER A 17 14.39 -33.71 2.79
C SER A 17 13.55 -34.69 1.98
N PRO A 18 12.61 -35.45 2.58
CA PRO A 18 11.63 -36.10 1.76
C PRO A 18 10.90 -34.97 1.05
N ALA A 19 11.07 -34.91 -0.27
CA ALA A 19 10.11 -34.27 -1.13
C ALA A 19 8.80 -35.01 -0.88
N LEU A 20 8.04 -34.58 0.13
CA LEU A 20 6.63 -34.86 0.19
C LEU A 20 6.09 -34.25 -1.09
N ALA A 21 5.81 -35.14 -2.03
CA ALA A 21 5.03 -34.87 -3.22
C ALA A 21 3.79 -34.11 -2.74
N GLN A 22 3.84 -32.79 -2.88
CA GLN A 22 2.67 -31.95 -2.84
C GLN A 22 1.90 -32.36 -4.10
N THR A 23 1.07 -33.38 -3.93
CA THR A 23 -0.16 -33.49 -4.68
C THR A 23 -0.94 -32.23 -4.34
N ALA A 24 -0.62 -31.15 -5.04
CA ALA A 24 -1.49 -30.01 -5.17
C ALA A 24 -2.76 -30.55 -5.82
N SER A 25 -3.71 -30.97 -5.00
CA SER A 25 -5.09 -31.08 -5.43
C SER A 25 -5.45 -29.70 -5.93
N GLN A 26 -5.43 -29.52 -7.26
CA GLN A 26 -6.11 -28.41 -7.89
C GLN A 26 -7.56 -28.50 -7.41
N THR A 27 -7.93 -27.64 -6.47
CA THR A 27 -9.32 -27.31 -6.23
C THR A 27 -9.82 -26.64 -7.50
N GLN A 28 -10.29 -27.47 -8.44
CA GLN A 28 -11.24 -27.06 -9.46
C GLN A 28 -12.29 -26.22 -8.74
N PRO A 29 -12.54 -24.97 -9.16
CA PRO A 29 -13.68 -24.22 -8.68
C PRO A 29 -14.90 -25.11 -8.91
N TYR A 30 -15.61 -25.44 -7.84
CA TYR A 30 -16.91 -26.08 -7.96
C TYR A 30 -17.81 -25.12 -8.74
N VAL A 31 -17.96 -25.35 -10.04
CA VAL A 31 -18.98 -24.71 -10.87
C VAL A 31 -20.27 -25.45 -10.61
N GLY A 32 -20.79 -25.29 -9.40
CA GLY A 32 -22.18 -25.61 -9.11
C GLY A 32 -23.10 -24.61 -9.82
N PRO A 33 -24.37 -24.97 -10.06
CA PRO A 33 -25.35 -24.01 -10.53
C PRO A 33 -25.34 -22.78 -9.60
N ASP A 34 -25.16 -21.60 -10.18
CA ASP A 34 -25.23 -20.32 -9.48
C ASP A 34 -26.62 -20.20 -8.84
N ALA A 35 -26.69 -20.42 -7.52
CA ALA A 35 -27.93 -20.40 -6.75
C ALA A 35 -28.62 -19.01 -6.77
N TYR A 36 -27.94 -17.96 -7.22
CA TYR A 36 -28.52 -16.62 -7.40
C TYR A 36 -29.10 -16.38 -8.81
N ARG A 37 -28.75 -17.21 -9.80
CA ARG A 37 -29.28 -17.10 -11.17
C ARG A 37 -30.58 -17.88 -11.36
N ASP A 38 -30.83 -18.86 -10.49
CA ASP A 38 -32.04 -19.67 -10.50
C ASP A 38 -33.18 -18.93 -9.78
N GLN A 39 -33.81 -17.98 -10.46
CA GLN A 39 -34.94 -17.18 -9.94
C GLN A 39 -36.28 -17.96 -9.89
N ARG A 40 -36.23 -19.30 -9.81
CA ARG A 40 -37.44 -20.07 -9.58
C ARG A 40 -38.02 -19.67 -8.21
N PRO A 41 -39.36 -19.55 -8.09
CA PRO A 41 -39.98 -19.29 -6.79
C PRO A 41 -39.43 -20.30 -5.78
N LEU A 42 -38.94 -19.81 -4.63
CA LEU A 42 -38.56 -20.73 -3.55
C LEU A 42 -39.79 -21.60 -3.25
N PRO A 43 -39.61 -22.92 -3.08
CA PRO A 43 -40.70 -23.79 -2.65
C PRO A 43 -41.36 -23.21 -1.40
N ASP A 44 -42.68 -23.40 -1.27
CA ASP A 44 -43.39 -23.07 -0.04
C ASP A 44 -42.61 -23.65 1.15
N PRO A 45 -42.37 -22.89 2.24
CA PRO A 45 -41.68 -23.38 3.42
C PRO A 45 -42.16 -24.76 3.89
N ALA A 46 -43.47 -25.03 3.79
CA ALA A 46 -44.06 -26.33 4.14
C ALA A 46 -43.59 -27.47 3.20
N ASP A 47 -43.49 -27.19 1.90
CA ASP A 47 -43.01 -28.14 0.89
C ASP A 47 -41.50 -28.37 1.01
N ARG A 48 -40.75 -27.34 1.41
CA ARG A 48 -39.30 -27.45 1.66
C ARG A 48 -39.01 -28.34 2.85
N GLU A 49 -39.75 -28.19 3.95
CA GLU A 49 -39.60 -29.02 5.14
C GLU A 49 -40.01 -30.48 4.87
N ALA A 50 -41.09 -30.69 4.11
CA ALA A 50 -41.51 -32.02 3.67
C ALA A 50 -40.46 -32.69 2.77
N LEU A 51 -39.84 -31.95 1.84
CA LEU A 51 -38.75 -32.43 1.00
C LEU A 51 -37.49 -32.77 1.79
N LEU A 52 -37.09 -31.93 2.74
CA LEU A 52 -35.93 -32.18 3.62
C LEU A 52 -36.18 -33.40 4.50
N LYS A 53 -37.40 -33.55 5.03
CA LYS A 53 -37.83 -34.73 5.80
C LYS A 53 -37.84 -36.00 4.94
N ALA A 54 -38.30 -35.92 3.69
CA ALA A 54 -38.30 -37.03 2.75
C ALA A 54 -36.89 -37.45 2.30
N ARG A 55 -35.94 -36.49 2.23
CA ARG A 55 -34.52 -36.75 1.96
C ARG A 55 -33.72 -37.21 3.18
N GLY A 56 -34.33 -37.23 4.37
CA GLY A 56 -33.63 -37.52 5.64
C GLY A 56 -32.66 -36.41 6.06
N GLU A 57 -32.74 -35.23 5.44
CA GLU A 57 -31.84 -34.08 5.61
C GLU A 57 -32.49 -32.96 6.48
N ALA A 58 -33.41 -33.31 7.37
CA ALA A 58 -33.96 -32.33 8.31
C ALA A 58 -32.87 -31.93 9.33
N TYR A 59 -32.42 -30.68 9.28
CA TYR A 59 -31.55 -30.11 10.31
C TYR A 59 -32.32 -30.07 11.64
N HIS A 60 -32.02 -31.00 12.53
CA HIS A 60 -32.53 -31.01 13.89
C HIS A 60 -31.47 -30.42 14.82
N ARG A 61 -31.65 -29.16 15.22
CA ARG A 61 -30.90 -28.58 16.34
C ARG A 61 -31.22 -29.41 17.58
N ALA A 62 -30.20 -29.93 18.27
CA ALA A 62 -30.40 -30.48 19.60
C ALA A 62 -31.00 -29.37 20.48
N GLY A 63 -32.05 -29.69 21.26
CA GLY A 63 -32.65 -28.73 22.18
C GLY A 63 -31.62 -28.27 23.21
N ASP A 64 -31.79 -27.05 23.72
CA ASP A 64 -30.88 -26.48 24.73
C ASP A 64 -30.89 -27.29 26.04
N ASP A 65 -31.89 -28.16 26.26
CA ASP A 65 -31.96 -29.17 27.33
C ASP A 65 -30.85 -30.23 27.26
N LYS A 66 -30.19 -30.35 26.11
CA LYS A 66 -29.04 -31.24 25.90
C LYS A 66 -27.71 -30.62 26.27
N GLN A 67 -27.67 -29.31 26.52
CA GLN A 67 -26.44 -28.65 26.96
C GLN A 67 -26.16 -28.94 28.42
N THR A 68 -24.93 -29.36 28.69
CA THR A 68 -24.42 -29.56 30.05
C THR A 68 -23.99 -28.23 30.65
N GLU A 69 -23.96 -28.15 31.99
CA GLU A 69 -23.45 -26.95 32.68
C GLU A 69 -21.96 -26.68 32.36
N GLU A 70 -21.21 -27.73 32.02
CA GLU A 70 -19.83 -27.60 31.57
C GLU A 70 -19.71 -26.91 30.21
N GLU A 71 -20.54 -27.29 29.24
CA GLU A 71 -20.60 -26.64 27.92
C GLU A 71 -21.04 -25.18 28.02
N LEU A 72 -21.99 -24.86 28.90
CA LEU A 72 -22.41 -23.48 29.15
C LEU A 72 -21.28 -22.65 29.76
N ARG A 73 -20.53 -23.21 30.72
CA ARG A 73 -19.36 -22.54 31.31
C ARG A 73 -18.26 -22.31 30.28
N ALA A 74 -17.95 -23.31 29.46
CA ALA A 74 -16.95 -23.22 28.40
C ALA A 74 -17.35 -22.16 27.35
N THR A 75 -18.63 -22.12 26.98
CA THR A 75 -19.16 -21.14 26.03
C THR A 75 -19.07 -19.72 26.59
N ARG A 76 -19.44 -19.51 27.87
CA ARG A 76 -19.29 -18.21 28.53
C ARG A 76 -17.83 -17.76 28.57
N ALA A 77 -16.92 -18.64 28.97
CA ALA A 77 -15.49 -18.34 29.01
C ALA A 77 -14.93 -17.97 27.62
N LEU A 78 -15.34 -18.69 26.57
CA LEU A 78 -14.94 -18.38 25.19
C LEU A 78 -15.51 -17.02 24.73
N ASN A 79 -16.77 -16.74 25.03
CA ASN A 79 -17.39 -15.46 24.68
C ASN A 79 -16.71 -14.28 25.40
N ASP A 80 -16.34 -14.46 26.66
CA ASP A 80 -15.59 -13.46 27.42
C ASP A 80 -14.20 -13.22 26.82
N GLU A 81 -13.52 -14.28 26.38
CA GLU A 81 -12.24 -14.17 25.67
C GLU A 81 -12.39 -13.44 24.33
N ILE A 82 -13.41 -13.79 23.54
CA ILE A 82 -13.70 -13.11 22.26
C ILE A 82 -13.98 -11.63 22.51
N ALA A 83 -14.80 -11.30 23.52
CA ALA A 83 -15.10 -9.92 23.87
C ALA A 83 -13.84 -9.14 24.26
N ALA A 84 -12.94 -9.74 25.04
CA ALA A 84 -11.67 -9.12 25.42
C ALA A 84 -10.76 -8.89 24.20
N ARG A 85 -10.68 -9.85 23.27
CA ARG A 85 -9.90 -9.72 22.02
C ARG A 85 -10.47 -8.64 21.11
N ASN A 86 -11.79 -8.58 20.96
CA ASN A 86 -12.45 -7.54 20.17
C ASN A 86 -12.19 -6.15 20.76
N ALA A 87 -12.31 -6.00 22.07
CA ALA A 87 -12.03 -4.72 22.73
C ALA A 87 -10.56 -4.26 22.57
N LEU A 88 -9.61 -5.19 22.50
CA LEU A 88 -8.21 -4.89 22.18
C LEU A 88 -8.03 -4.50 20.71
N ALA A 89 -8.69 -5.22 19.80
CA ALA A 89 -8.67 -4.91 18.38
C ALA A 89 -9.23 -3.51 18.10
N ASP A 90 -10.38 -3.16 18.70
CA ASP A 90 -11.01 -1.85 18.55
C ASP A 90 -10.07 -0.70 18.97
N LYS A 91 -9.34 -0.87 20.09
CA LYS A 91 -8.33 0.10 20.54
C LYS A 91 -7.18 0.22 19.56
N THR A 92 -6.67 -0.92 19.09
CA THR A 92 -5.55 -0.95 18.14
C THR A 92 -5.93 -0.30 16.81
N GLU A 93 -7.15 -0.56 16.32
CA GLU A 93 -7.67 0.08 15.11
C GLU A 93 -7.86 1.58 15.29
N ALA A 94 -8.35 2.03 16.45
CA ALA A 94 -8.49 3.45 16.75
C ALA A 94 -7.13 4.17 16.75
N GLU A 95 -6.12 3.57 17.39
CA GLU A 95 -4.74 4.11 17.39
C GLU A 95 -4.17 4.15 15.98
N ALA A 96 -4.30 3.07 15.21
CA ALA A 96 -3.81 3.02 13.82
C ALA A 96 -4.48 4.07 12.92
N ARG A 97 -5.77 4.35 13.12
CA ARG A 97 -6.48 5.42 12.38
C ARG A 97 -5.90 6.80 12.70
N LEU A 98 -5.66 7.09 14.00
CA LEU A 98 -5.07 8.36 14.41
C LEU A 98 -3.65 8.55 13.84
N GLU A 99 -2.84 7.48 13.85
CA GLU A 99 -1.50 7.51 13.27
C GLU A 99 -1.53 7.74 11.75
N TYR A 100 -2.45 7.05 11.07
CA TYR A 100 -2.66 7.22 9.63
C TYR A 100 -3.08 8.65 9.28
N ASP A 101 -4.08 9.20 9.98
CA ASP A 101 -4.57 10.56 9.75
C ASP A 101 -3.47 11.60 10.00
N ALA A 102 -2.68 11.41 11.05
CA ALA A 102 -1.52 12.25 11.34
C ALA A 102 -0.45 12.16 10.25
N ALA A 103 -0.21 10.96 9.69
CA ALA A 103 0.72 10.77 8.59
C ALA A 103 0.24 11.44 7.30
N VAL A 104 -1.05 11.32 6.98
CA VAL A 104 -1.69 12.01 5.86
C VAL A 104 -1.56 13.52 6.00
N ALA A 105 -1.89 14.08 7.17
CA ALA A 105 -1.76 15.51 7.42
C ALA A 105 -0.32 16.01 7.24
N ARG A 106 0.67 15.28 7.77
CA ARG A 106 2.10 15.60 7.59
C ARG A 106 2.50 15.60 6.11
N ARG A 107 2.07 14.59 5.36
CA ARG A 107 2.33 14.48 3.92
C ARG A 107 1.75 15.68 3.17
N ASP A 108 0.50 16.04 3.44
CA ASP A 108 -0.18 17.13 2.71
C ASP A 108 0.45 18.50 2.99
N ILE A 109 0.97 18.72 4.21
CA ILE A 109 1.76 19.91 4.52
C ILE A 109 3.07 19.89 3.73
N ALA A 110 3.80 18.77 3.73
CA ALA A 110 5.07 18.65 3.03
C ALA A 110 4.92 18.85 1.51
N VAL A 111 3.86 18.30 0.90
CA VAL A 111 3.55 18.50 -0.52
C VAL A 111 3.29 19.97 -0.82
N ARG A 112 2.44 20.65 -0.03
CA ARG A 112 2.15 22.08 -0.24
C ARG A 112 3.41 22.95 -0.12
N GLN A 113 4.24 22.69 0.89
CA GLN A 113 5.51 23.40 1.06
C GLN A 113 6.45 23.16 -0.12
N ALA A 114 6.57 21.92 -0.60
CA ALA A 114 7.41 21.59 -1.74
C ALA A 114 6.92 22.28 -3.02
N GLU A 115 5.59 22.32 -3.25
CA GLU A 115 5.03 23.02 -4.40
C GLU A 115 5.24 24.53 -4.34
N GLU A 116 5.07 25.15 -3.17
CA GLU A 116 5.35 26.58 -2.97
C GLU A 116 6.83 26.90 -3.21
N GLN A 117 7.74 26.08 -2.68
CA GLN A 117 9.17 26.24 -2.92
C GLN A 117 9.53 26.06 -4.40
N ALA A 118 8.94 25.07 -5.07
CA ALA A 118 9.15 24.86 -6.50
C ALA A 118 8.65 26.04 -7.34
N ARG A 119 7.47 26.60 -7.00
CA ARG A 119 6.93 27.81 -7.64
C ARG A 119 7.86 29.01 -7.43
N ALA A 120 8.27 29.28 -6.19
CA ALA A 120 9.19 30.38 -5.88
C ALA A 120 10.55 30.23 -6.59
N ALA A 121 11.09 29.02 -6.64
CA ALA A 121 12.35 28.74 -7.33
C ALA A 121 12.23 28.94 -8.86
N ALA A 122 11.11 28.51 -9.45
CA ALA A 122 10.85 28.75 -10.88
C ALA A 122 10.71 30.24 -11.19
N GLU A 123 10.01 31.00 -10.34
CA GLU A 123 9.88 32.45 -10.47
C GLU A 123 11.22 33.17 -10.35
N ALA A 124 12.03 32.81 -9.35
CA ALA A 124 13.37 33.35 -9.16
C ALA A 124 14.29 33.04 -10.35
N THR A 125 14.20 31.81 -10.88
CA THR A 125 14.98 31.41 -12.06
C THR A 125 14.59 32.22 -13.29
N ARG A 126 13.28 32.41 -13.53
CA ARG A 126 12.78 33.23 -14.63
C ARG A 126 13.21 34.70 -14.48
N ALA A 127 13.09 35.27 -13.28
CA ALA A 127 13.54 36.64 -13.03
C ALA A 127 15.05 36.81 -13.26
N ALA A 128 15.86 35.82 -12.86
CA ALA A 128 17.30 35.82 -13.11
C ALA A 128 17.62 35.72 -14.61
N GLN A 129 16.89 34.90 -15.37
CA GLN A 129 17.03 34.80 -16.83
C GLN A 129 16.66 36.12 -17.52
N GLU A 130 15.53 36.73 -17.16
CA GLU A 130 15.12 38.03 -17.70
C GLU A 130 16.15 39.13 -17.40
N GLN A 131 16.73 39.13 -16.20
CA GLN A 131 17.81 40.05 -15.85
C GLN A 131 19.06 39.80 -16.71
N TYR A 132 19.48 38.54 -16.82
CA TYR A 132 20.61 38.14 -17.67
C TYR A 132 20.41 38.60 -19.12
N ASP A 133 19.24 38.37 -19.70
CA ASP A 133 18.94 38.72 -21.09
C ASP A 133 19.00 40.24 -21.32
N ARG A 134 18.49 41.04 -20.36
CA ARG A 134 18.58 42.51 -20.41
C ARG A 134 20.04 42.98 -20.32
N ASP A 135 20.79 42.47 -19.36
CA ASP A 135 22.19 42.84 -19.16
C ASP A 135 23.05 42.43 -20.36
N TYR A 136 22.78 41.25 -20.92
CA TYR A 136 23.44 40.76 -22.12
C TYR A 136 23.09 41.61 -23.35
N ALA A 137 21.85 42.05 -23.51
CA ALA A 137 21.46 42.95 -24.58
C ALA A 137 22.16 44.31 -24.47
N ALA A 138 22.21 44.91 -23.26
CA ALA A 138 22.92 46.15 -23.00
C ALA A 138 24.42 46.02 -23.27
N TRP A 139 25.03 44.91 -22.82
CA TRP A 139 26.42 44.57 -23.09
C TRP A 139 26.71 44.49 -24.59
N ARG A 140 25.88 43.77 -25.36
CA ARG A 140 26.04 43.65 -26.82
C ARG A 140 26.02 45.01 -27.51
N GLU A 141 25.12 45.89 -27.10
CA GLU A 141 25.03 47.25 -27.67
C GLU A 141 26.25 48.10 -27.31
N GLN A 142 26.73 48.03 -26.07
CA GLN A 142 27.96 48.70 -25.66
C GLN A 142 29.17 48.24 -26.47
N VAL A 143 29.32 46.92 -26.67
CA VAL A 143 30.38 46.34 -27.50
C VAL A 143 30.27 46.86 -28.94
N ARG A 144 29.06 46.87 -29.52
CA ARG A 144 28.83 47.41 -30.87
C ARG A 144 29.26 48.88 -30.99
N LEU A 145 28.91 49.72 -30.02
CA LEU A 145 29.30 51.13 -29.98
C LEU A 145 30.82 51.30 -29.87
N CYS A 146 31.48 50.53 -29.01
CA CYS A 146 32.93 50.54 -28.89
C CYS A 146 33.60 50.15 -30.22
N GLN A 147 33.14 49.06 -30.86
CA GLN A 147 33.64 48.61 -32.16
C GLN A 147 33.43 49.64 -33.27
N SER A 148 32.38 50.46 -33.18
CA SER A 148 32.12 51.57 -34.11
C SER A 148 33.02 52.81 -33.89
N GLY A 149 33.89 52.80 -32.87
CA GLY A 149 34.85 53.88 -32.58
C GLY A 149 34.44 54.82 -31.45
N VAL A 150 33.31 54.58 -30.76
CA VAL A 150 32.87 55.38 -29.62
C VAL A 150 33.71 55.01 -28.39
N ARG A 151 34.82 55.72 -28.17
CA ARG A 151 35.78 55.42 -27.09
C ARG A 151 35.19 55.42 -25.68
N SER A 152 34.17 56.24 -25.41
CA SER A 152 33.47 56.25 -24.11
C SER A 152 32.70 54.95 -23.82
N ALA A 153 32.35 54.17 -24.84
CA ALA A 153 31.67 52.89 -24.68
C ALA A 153 32.62 51.70 -24.42
N CYS A 154 33.94 51.88 -24.56
CA CYS A 154 34.93 50.80 -24.48
C CYS A 154 35.37 50.40 -23.05
N GLY A 155 34.73 50.93 -22.01
CA GLY A 155 35.00 50.56 -20.62
C GLY A 155 34.54 49.14 -20.29
N THR A 156 35.05 48.57 -19.19
CA THR A 156 34.65 47.23 -18.73
C THR A 156 33.15 47.21 -18.47
N PRO A 157 32.37 46.41 -19.20
CA PRO A 157 30.95 46.31 -18.95
C PRO A 157 30.71 45.66 -17.60
N VAL A 158 29.67 46.11 -16.88
CA VAL A 158 29.03 45.26 -15.88
C VAL A 158 28.27 44.20 -16.68
N GLY A 159 28.96 43.10 -17.00
CA GLY A 159 28.32 41.94 -17.61
C GLY A 159 27.29 41.33 -16.65
N PRO A 160 26.40 40.45 -17.15
CA PRO A 160 25.41 39.80 -16.29
C PRO A 160 26.12 39.14 -15.09
N ALA A 161 25.61 39.42 -13.89
CA ALA A 161 26.10 38.78 -12.66
C ALA A 161 25.95 37.25 -12.79
N ARG A 162 27.01 36.51 -12.46
CA ARG A 162 27.02 35.04 -12.46
C ARG A 162 26.43 34.48 -11.18
#